data_AF-A0A1B6MQ36-F1
#
_entry.id   AF-A0A1B6MQ36-F1
#
_cell.length_a   1.000
_cell.length_b   1.000
_cell.length_c   1.000
_cell.angle_alpha   90.00
_cell.angle_beta   90.00
_cell.angle_gamma   90.00
#
_symmetry.space_group_name_H-M   'P 1'
#
loop_
_entity.id
_entity.type
_entity.pdbx_description
1 polymer ?
#
loop_
_entity_poly.entity_id
_entity_poly.type
_entity_poly.pdbx_seq_one_letter_code
_entity_poly.pdbx_strand_id
1 'polypeptide(L)'
;MTDCKLCKRRVCAKDILKHVKQQHPSCKIFTAEMKEMSLTDFEYGEQGEWFAPFVVHGQFLWEVTSIHPASKLLIETFYAVPNGKPKDKLYCKVMFDSEETKFVSKINLNLDPDVDDDENSVTIPWRTVPNYVDSDGNFVYKIHITKK
;
A
#
# COMPACT_ATOMS: atom_id res chain seq x y z
N MET A 1 4.58 10.86 17.24
CA MET A 1 5.00 11.52 15.98
C MET A 1 5.03 10.44 14.89
N THR A 2 4.98 10.82 13.62
CA THR A 2 5.12 9.89 12.49
C THR A 2 5.83 10.59 11.33
N ASP A 3 6.44 9.82 10.44
CA ASP A 3 7.12 10.32 9.25
C ASP A 3 6.19 10.25 8.04
N CYS A 4 6.10 11.34 7.27
CA CYS A 4 5.45 11.31 5.98
C CYS A 4 6.29 10.47 5.01
N LYS A 5 5.76 9.38 4.45
CA LYS A 5 6.53 8.51 3.55
C LYS A 5 6.96 9.21 2.25
N LEU A 6 6.20 10.23 1.81
CA LEU A 6 6.44 11.01 0.58
C LEU A 6 7.57 12.05 0.70
N CYS A 7 7.73 12.73 1.84
CA CYS A 7 8.77 13.78 2.02
C CYS A 7 9.68 13.58 3.24
N LYS A 8 9.50 12.49 3.98
CA LYS A 8 10.24 12.13 5.20
C LYS A 8 10.15 13.17 6.34
N ARG A 9 9.28 14.18 6.24
CA ARG A 9 9.05 15.17 7.31
C ARG A 9 8.33 14.52 8.49
N ARG A 10 8.85 14.76 9.70
CA ARG A 10 8.18 14.44 10.96
C ARG A 10 6.97 15.32 11.19
N VAL A 11 5.82 14.70 11.45
CA VAL A 11 4.57 15.38 11.78
C VAL A 11 3.85 14.69 12.94
N CYS A 12 2.91 15.40 13.56
CA CYS A 12 2.01 14.76 14.52
C CYS A 12 1.13 13.74 13.78
N ALA A 13 0.92 12.56 14.36
CA ALA A 13 0.17 11.49 13.70
C ALA A 13 -1.28 11.90 13.38
N LYS A 14 -1.94 12.66 14.27
CA LYS A 14 -3.27 13.22 14.03
C LYS A 14 -3.33 14.21 12.85
N ASP A 15 -2.18 14.82 12.52
CA ASP A 15 -2.06 15.85 11.48
C ASP A 15 -1.51 15.29 10.17
N ILE A 16 -1.17 13.98 10.08
CA ILE A 16 -0.59 13.38 8.86
C ILE A 16 -1.49 13.58 7.64
N LEU A 17 -2.80 13.39 7.80
CA LEU A 17 -3.75 13.53 6.72
C LEU A 17 -3.81 14.98 6.21
N LYS A 18 -3.80 15.95 7.14
CA LYS A 18 -3.76 17.37 6.81
C LYS A 18 -2.46 17.71 6.09
N HIS A 19 -1.34 17.20 6.59
CA HIS A 19 -0.02 17.39 5.97
C HIS A 19 -0.01 16.86 4.54
N VAL A 20 -0.46 15.61 4.29
CA VAL A 20 -0.51 15.03 2.93
C VAL A 20 -1.36 15.89 2.01
N LYS A 21 -2.57 16.29 2.43
CA LYS A 21 -3.45 17.14 1.61
C LYS A 21 -2.84 18.51 1.26
N GLN A 22 -2.08 19.11 2.17
CA GLN A 22 -1.54 20.46 2.00
C GLN A 22 -0.20 20.48 1.27
N GLN A 23 0.66 19.50 1.53
CA GLN A 23 2.04 19.47 1.03
C GLN A 23 2.21 18.56 -0.18
N HIS A 24 1.26 17.63 -0.40
CA HIS A 24 1.23 16.70 -1.53
C HIS A 24 -0.14 16.77 -2.23
N PRO A 25 -0.57 17.94 -2.75
CA PRO A 25 -1.91 18.12 -3.29
C PRO A 25 -2.20 17.27 -4.54
N SER A 26 -1.16 16.86 -5.28
CA SER A 26 -1.27 15.92 -6.40
C SER A 26 -1.40 14.46 -5.95
N CYS A 27 -1.11 14.15 -4.69
CA CYS A 27 -1.19 12.79 -4.18
C CYS A 27 -2.67 12.43 -3.91
N LYS A 28 -3.12 11.40 -4.61
CA LYS A 28 -4.45 10.84 -4.41
C LYS A 28 -4.48 10.07 -3.09
N ILE A 29 -5.48 10.37 -2.26
CA ILE A 29 -5.74 9.65 -1.01
C ILE A 29 -6.87 8.66 -1.26
N PHE A 30 -6.61 7.39 -1.00
CA PHE A 30 -7.52 6.30 -1.26
C PHE A 30 -8.45 6.03 -0.08
N THR A 31 -9.62 5.47 -0.36
CA THR A 31 -10.63 5.09 0.64
C THR A 31 -10.85 3.58 0.62
N ALA A 32 -11.76 3.09 1.46
CA ALA A 32 -12.09 1.66 1.63
C ALA A 32 -12.62 0.96 0.36
N GLU A 33 -13.08 1.71 -0.64
CA GLU A 33 -13.61 1.14 -1.87
C GLU A 33 -12.54 0.36 -2.64
N MET A 34 -12.96 -0.64 -3.42
CA MET A 34 -12.04 -1.30 -4.34
C MET A 34 -11.52 -0.26 -5.33
N LYS A 35 -10.21 -0.01 -5.32
CA LYS A 35 -9.56 0.92 -6.23
C LYS A 35 -8.48 0.19 -7.00
N GLU A 36 -8.49 0.45 -8.31
CA GLU A 36 -7.38 0.13 -9.18
C GLU A 36 -6.28 1.15 -8.96
N MET A 37 -5.07 0.63 -8.86
CA MET A 37 -3.81 1.31 -8.57
C MET A 37 -2.87 1.02 -9.73
N SER A 38 -2.07 2.02 -10.12
CA SER A 38 -1.09 1.90 -11.19
C SER A 38 0.22 2.54 -10.78
N LEU A 39 1.33 1.82 -10.91
CA LEU A 39 2.67 2.36 -10.72
C LEU A 39 3.23 2.77 -12.08
N THR A 40 3.33 4.07 -12.34
CA THR A 40 3.64 4.62 -13.68
C THR A 40 5.12 4.60 -14.05
N ASP A 41 6.00 4.52 -13.07
CA ASP A 41 7.46 4.48 -13.26
C ASP A 41 7.99 3.09 -12.88
N PHE A 42 7.20 2.05 -13.14
CA PHE A 42 7.57 0.67 -12.85
C PHE A 42 8.51 0.13 -13.94
N GLU A 43 9.67 -0.37 -13.53
CA GLU A 43 10.60 -1.06 -14.42
C GLU A 43 10.88 -2.47 -13.87
N TYR A 44 10.53 -3.49 -14.67
CA TYR A 44 10.72 -4.88 -14.25
C TYR A 44 12.21 -5.21 -14.15
N GLY A 45 12.65 -5.64 -12.96
CA GLY A 45 14.05 -5.97 -12.68
C GLY A 45 14.81 -4.87 -11.96
N GLU A 46 14.24 -3.67 -11.86
CA GLU A 46 14.79 -2.57 -11.10
C GLU A 46 14.25 -2.53 -9.67
N GLN A 47 15.05 -1.99 -8.76
CA GLN A 47 14.62 -1.75 -7.38
C GLN A 47 13.73 -0.52 -7.34
N GLY A 48 12.60 -0.61 -6.65
CA GLY A 48 11.67 0.51 -6.50
C GLY A 48 10.86 0.44 -5.22
N GLU A 49 10.36 1.62 -4.81
CA GLU A 49 9.49 1.77 -3.64
C GLU A 49 8.43 2.84 -3.95
N TRP A 50 7.16 2.50 -3.78
CA TRP A 50 6.02 3.39 -4.01
C TRP A 50 5.17 3.50 -2.75
N PHE A 51 4.53 4.65 -2.55
CA PHE A 51 3.74 4.93 -1.36
C PHE A 51 2.35 5.43 -1.74
N ALA A 52 1.31 4.78 -1.22
CA ALA A 52 -0.06 5.22 -1.36
C ALA A 52 -0.72 5.50 0.01
N PRO A 53 -1.28 6.70 0.22
CA PRO A 53 -1.99 6.99 1.46
C PRO A 53 -3.45 6.52 1.38
N PHE A 54 -3.89 5.79 2.40
CA PHE A 54 -5.28 5.35 2.58
C PHE A 54 -5.90 6.00 3.82
N VAL A 55 -7.17 6.38 3.73
CA VAL A 55 -8.01 6.75 4.87
C VAL A 55 -9.22 5.85 4.90
N VAL A 56 -9.22 4.92 5.85
CA VAL A 56 -10.22 3.88 5.99
C VAL A 56 -10.82 3.97 7.38
N HIS A 57 -12.10 4.34 7.45
CA HIS A 57 -12.85 4.42 8.70
C HIS A 57 -12.18 5.27 9.80
N GLY A 58 -11.56 6.38 9.41
CA GLY A 58 -10.86 7.30 10.31
C GLY A 58 -9.43 6.88 10.67
N GLN A 59 -8.98 5.70 10.23
CA GLN A 59 -7.60 5.26 10.33
C GLN A 59 -6.83 5.68 9.07
N PHE A 60 -5.64 6.25 9.26
CA PHE A 60 -4.71 6.53 8.17
C PHE A 60 -3.73 5.36 8.03
N LEU A 61 -3.53 4.87 6.82
CA LEU A 61 -2.61 3.79 6.49
C LEU A 61 -1.68 4.26 5.36
N TRP A 62 -0.43 3.82 5.39
CA TRP A 62 0.43 3.81 4.21
C TRP A 62 0.42 2.41 3.62
N GLU A 63 0.10 2.30 2.34
CA GLU A 63 0.53 1.16 1.55
C GLU A 63 1.89 1.47 0.95
N VAL A 64 2.80 0.49 1.03
CA VAL A 64 4.15 0.56 0.49
C VAL A 64 4.36 -0.64 -0.41
N THR A 65 4.51 -0.40 -1.70
CA THR A 65 4.93 -1.43 -2.64
C THR A 65 6.44 -1.35 -2.76
N SER A 66 7.15 -2.44 -2.44
CA SER A 66 8.59 -2.55 -2.57
C SER A 66 8.97 -3.68 -3.52
N ILE A 67 9.98 -3.42 -4.34
CA ILE A 67 10.54 -4.39 -5.28
C ILE A 67 11.99 -4.64 -4.94
N HIS A 68 12.32 -5.93 -4.75
CA HIS A 68 13.65 -6.40 -4.44
C HIS A 68 14.08 -7.46 -5.47
N PRO A 69 14.67 -7.05 -6.61
CA PRO A 69 15.00 -7.95 -7.71
C PRO A 69 15.99 -9.04 -7.31
N ALA A 70 16.99 -8.69 -6.49
CA ALA A 70 18.00 -9.63 -5.97
C ALA A 70 17.36 -10.77 -5.17
N SER A 71 16.33 -10.46 -4.39
CA SER A 71 15.58 -11.41 -3.58
C SER A 71 14.42 -12.06 -4.35
N LYS A 72 14.11 -11.57 -5.55
CA LYS A 72 12.93 -11.97 -6.35
C LYS A 72 11.63 -11.83 -5.57
N LEU A 73 11.44 -10.67 -4.95
CA LEU A 73 10.25 -10.35 -4.16
C LEU A 73 9.65 -9.02 -4.63
N LEU A 74 8.33 -9.01 -4.80
CA LEU A 74 7.51 -7.81 -4.74
C LEU A 74 6.64 -7.93 -3.50
N ILE A 75 6.64 -6.91 -2.65
CA ILE A 75 5.95 -6.93 -1.36
C ILE A 75 5.07 -5.69 -1.26
N GLU A 76 3.81 -5.89 -0.91
CA GLU A 76 2.92 -4.81 -0.47
C GLU A 76 2.81 -4.85 1.05
N THR A 77 3.27 -3.79 1.73
CA THR A 77 3.23 -3.67 3.19
C THR A 77 2.32 -2.53 3.61
N PHE A 78 1.48 -2.77 4.61
CA PHE A 78 0.53 -1.80 5.14
C PHE A 78 0.95 -1.29 6.53
N TYR A 79 1.23 0.00 6.65
CA TYR A 79 1.63 0.63 7.91
C TYR A 79 0.50 1.49 8.47
N ALA A 80 0.03 1.17 9.67
CA ALA A 80 -0.93 2.00 10.39
C ALA A 80 -0.24 3.20 11.03
N VAL A 81 -0.77 4.41 10.78
CA VAL A 81 -0.29 5.60 11.49
C VAL A 81 -0.96 5.68 12.87
N PRO A 82 -0.20 5.81 13.97
CA PRO A 82 -0.76 5.77 15.33
C PRO A 82 -1.59 7.01 15.65
N ASN A 83 -2.89 6.95 15.40
CA ASN A 83 -3.84 8.04 15.63
C ASN A 83 -4.93 7.64 16.65
N GLY A 84 -4.48 7.23 17.83
CA GLY A 84 -5.35 6.69 18.89
C GLY A 84 -5.52 5.17 18.79
N LYS A 85 -6.36 4.58 19.65
CA LYS A 85 -6.63 3.15 19.62
C LYS A 85 -7.55 2.81 18.44
N PRO A 86 -7.15 1.88 17.56
CA PRO A 86 -8.02 1.38 16.51
C PRO A 86 -9.26 0.75 17.14
N LYS A 87 -10.44 1.17 16.68
CA LYS A 87 -11.72 0.65 17.17
C LYS A 87 -12.17 -0.59 16.42
N ASP A 88 -11.76 -0.70 15.17
CA ASP A 88 -12.21 -1.71 14.23
C ASP A 88 -11.06 -2.64 13.83
N LYS A 89 -11.39 -3.89 13.53
CA LYS A 89 -10.47 -4.79 12.84
C LYS A 89 -10.60 -4.54 11.34
N LEU A 90 -9.48 -4.35 10.66
CA LEU A 90 -9.45 -4.12 9.22
C LEU A 90 -8.90 -5.36 8.50
N TYR A 91 -9.50 -5.66 7.35
CA TYR A 91 -9.01 -6.63 6.39
C TYR A 91 -8.55 -5.92 5.13
N CYS A 92 -7.37 -6.28 4.62
CA CYS A 92 -6.92 -5.85 3.31
C CYS A 92 -7.05 -7.03 2.34
N LYS A 93 -7.68 -6.79 1.19
CA LYS A 93 -7.67 -7.69 0.04
C LYS A 93 -6.86 -7.05 -1.06
N VAL A 94 -5.76 -7.69 -1.42
CA VAL A 94 -4.88 -7.33 -2.54
C VAL A 94 -5.20 -8.26 -3.70
N MET A 95 -5.36 -7.71 -4.90
CA MET A 95 -5.64 -8.49 -6.10
C MET A 95 -4.80 -8.02 -7.28
N PHE A 96 -4.25 -8.97 -8.01
CA PHE A 96 -3.66 -8.78 -9.32
C PHE A 96 -4.43 -9.66 -10.29
N ASP A 97 -4.85 -9.08 -11.41
CA ASP A 97 -5.72 -9.74 -12.38
C ASP A 97 -5.20 -9.45 -13.78
N SER A 98 -4.85 -10.50 -14.50
CA SER A 98 -4.54 -10.46 -15.92
C SER A 98 -5.27 -11.58 -16.64
N GLU A 99 -5.22 -11.60 -17.96
CA GLU A 99 -5.88 -12.66 -18.74
C GLU A 99 -5.35 -14.06 -18.38
N GLU A 100 -4.06 -14.17 -18.06
CA GLU A 100 -3.40 -15.45 -17.82
C GLU A 100 -3.27 -15.81 -16.34
N THR A 101 -3.19 -14.81 -15.45
CA THR A 101 -2.86 -15.03 -14.05
C THR A 101 -3.71 -14.17 -13.14
N LYS A 102 -4.23 -14.80 -12.08
CA LYS A 102 -4.93 -14.12 -11.01
C LYS A 102 -4.29 -14.43 -9.67
N PHE A 103 -3.91 -13.38 -8.95
CA PHE A 103 -3.45 -13.47 -7.58
C PHE A 103 -4.41 -12.72 -6.68
N VAL A 104 -4.83 -13.36 -5.57
CA VAL A 104 -5.65 -12.73 -4.55
C VAL A 104 -5.10 -13.11 -3.19
N SER A 105 -4.76 -12.11 -2.39
CA SER A 105 -4.43 -12.30 -0.99
C SER A 105 -5.39 -11.50 -0.12
N LYS A 106 -5.73 -12.05 1.04
CA LYS A 106 -6.51 -11.36 2.07
C LYS A 106 -5.83 -11.52 3.40
N ILE A 107 -5.44 -10.41 4.01
CA ILE A 107 -4.75 -10.37 5.30
C ILE A 107 -5.57 -9.60 6.34
N ASN A 108 -5.40 -9.93 7.61
CA ASN A 108 -5.84 -9.08 8.71
C ASN A 108 -4.78 -7.99 8.88
N LEU A 109 -5.18 -6.74 8.97
CA LEU A 109 -4.24 -5.67 9.31
C LEU A 109 -4.08 -5.59 10.83
N ASN A 110 -2.85 -5.79 11.31
CA ASN A 110 -2.45 -5.41 12.64
C ASN A 110 -2.25 -3.88 12.67
N LEU A 111 -3.04 -3.21 13.50
CA LEU A 111 -3.05 -1.74 13.57
C LEU A 111 -2.19 -1.22 14.72
N ASP A 112 -1.43 -2.10 15.38
CA ASP A 112 -0.35 -1.71 16.27
C ASP A 112 0.77 -1.06 15.44
N PRO A 113 1.21 0.18 15.74
CA PRO A 113 2.28 0.84 15.01
C PRO A 113 3.65 0.17 15.16
N ASP A 114 3.83 -0.70 16.17
CA ASP A 114 5.10 -1.35 16.49
C ASP A 114 5.13 -2.84 16.07
N VAL A 115 4.16 -3.28 15.26
CA VAL A 115 4.12 -4.64 14.71
C VAL A 115 5.25 -4.86 13.70
N ASP A 116 5.72 -6.11 13.59
CA ASP A 116 6.60 -6.54 12.52
C ASP A 116 5.94 -6.34 11.14
N ASP A 117 6.73 -5.87 10.18
CA ASP A 117 6.30 -5.58 8.82
C ASP A 117 5.75 -6.84 8.14
N ASP A 118 6.25 -8.02 8.50
CA ASP A 118 5.80 -9.31 7.97
C ASP A 118 4.31 -9.59 8.28
N GLU A 119 3.74 -9.08 9.37
CA GLU A 119 2.33 -9.31 9.72
C GLU A 119 1.36 -8.59 8.80
N ASN A 120 1.79 -7.46 8.23
CA ASN A 120 0.98 -6.60 7.37
C ASN A 120 1.44 -6.63 5.91
N SER A 121 2.14 -7.67 5.51
CA SER A 121 2.73 -7.79 4.18
C SER A 121 2.04 -8.86 3.32
N VAL A 122 1.95 -8.58 2.02
CA VAL A 122 1.59 -9.53 0.98
C VAL A 122 2.77 -9.67 0.05
N THR A 123 3.32 -10.88 -0.06
CA THR A 123 4.40 -11.18 -0.99
C THR A 123 3.84 -11.76 -2.29
N ILE A 124 4.17 -11.10 -3.40
CA ILE A 124 3.77 -11.50 -4.74
C ILE A 124 4.91 -12.33 -5.36
N PRO A 125 4.63 -13.52 -5.93
CA PRO A 125 5.65 -14.29 -6.63
C PRO A 125 6.23 -13.49 -7.81
N TRP A 126 7.52 -13.17 -7.75
CA TRP A 126 8.20 -12.31 -8.73
C TRP A 126 8.04 -12.76 -10.18
N ARG A 127 8.02 -14.07 -10.43
CA ARG A 127 7.84 -14.63 -11.78
C ARG A 127 6.49 -14.27 -12.42
N THR A 128 5.50 -13.89 -11.62
CA THR A 128 4.16 -13.49 -12.09
C THR A 128 4.04 -11.99 -12.30
N VAL A 129 4.98 -11.19 -11.80
CA VAL A 129 4.93 -9.72 -11.85
C VAL A 129 4.80 -9.18 -13.29
N PRO A 130 5.51 -9.71 -14.30
CA PRO A 130 5.35 -9.24 -15.68
C PRO A 130 3.91 -9.38 -16.21
N ASN A 131 3.12 -10.32 -15.67
CA ASN A 131 1.76 -10.57 -16.13
C ASN A 131 0.78 -9.46 -15.67
N TYR A 132 1.18 -8.61 -14.73
CA TYR A 132 0.34 -7.54 -14.17
C TYR A 132 0.76 -6.15 -14.65
N VAL A 133 1.60 -6.08 -15.67
CA VAL A 133 1.99 -4.84 -16.35
C VAL A 133 1.03 -4.60 -17.51
N ASP A 134 0.45 -3.40 -17.58
CA ASP A 134 -0.46 -3.02 -18.66
C ASP A 134 0.27 -2.67 -19.97
N SER A 135 -0.48 -2.35 -21.02
CA SER A 135 0.07 -2.00 -22.33
C SER A 135 0.90 -0.71 -22.33
N ASP A 136 0.70 0.15 -21.34
CA ASP A 136 1.43 1.42 -21.17
C ASP A 136 2.69 1.24 -20.30
N GLY A 137 2.95 0.03 -19.81
CA GLY A 137 4.10 -0.31 -18.96
C GLY A 137 3.85 -0.10 -17.47
N ASN A 138 2.62 0.21 -17.05
CA ASN A 138 2.31 0.44 -15.63
C ASN A 138 2.04 -0.89 -14.92
N PHE A 139 2.52 -1.04 -13.70
CA PHE A 139 2.15 -2.17 -12.86
C PHE A 139 0.78 -1.92 -12.19
N VAL A 140 -0.19 -2.78 -12.46
CA VAL A 140 -1.60 -2.57 -12.08
C VAL A 140 -2.07 -3.58 -11.04
N TYR A 141 -2.74 -3.09 -10.00
CA TYR A 141 -3.25 -3.90 -8.90
C TYR A 141 -4.49 -3.28 -8.28
N LYS A 142 -5.23 -4.05 -7.48
CA LYS A 142 -6.45 -3.62 -6.81
C LYS A 142 -6.37 -3.88 -5.32
N ILE A 143 -6.65 -2.84 -4.55
CA ILE A 143 -6.75 -2.92 -3.09
C ILE A 143 -8.19 -2.68 -2.67
N HIS A 144 -8.66 -3.47 -1.71
CA HIS A 144 -9.92 -3.26 -1.02
C HIS A 144 -9.76 -3.49 0.48
N ILE A 145 -10.04 -2.45 1.29
CA ILE A 145 -9.90 -2.51 2.75
C ILE A 145 -11.28 -2.41 3.40
N THR A 146 -11.61 -3.35 4.27
CA THR A 146 -12.95 -3.46 4.88
C THR A 146 -12.89 -3.65 6.38
N LYS A 147 -13.96 -3.25 7.08
CA LYS A 147 -14.18 -3.61 8.49
C LYS A 147 -14.64 -5.06 8.64
N LYS A 148 -14.36 -5.61 9.82
CA LYS A 148 -15.12 -6.72 10.38
C LYS A 148 -16.36 -6.26 11.12
#